data_AF-A0A7S0F016-F1
#
_entry.id   AF-A0A7S0F016-F1
#
_cell.length_a   1.000
_cell.length_b   1.000
_cell.length_c   1.000
_cell.angle_alpha   90.00
_cell.angle_beta   90.00
_cell.angle_gamma   90.00
#
_symmetry.space_group_name_H-M   'P 1'
#
loop_
_entity.id
_entity.type
_entity.pdbx_description
1 polymer ?
#
loop_
_entity_poly.entity_id
_entity_poly.type
_entity_poly.pdbx_seq_one_letter_code
_entity_poly.pdbx_strand_id
1 'polypeptide(L)'
;GMMLVLAGAFVVGSASLKTSDTTLAPSNPVLGNLLIVAAQLVVGIQMVIEEKFLSKYQVHALEAVGLEGLFGLLYLSVGLCAMYYIPLGDDICQGRPCIENAISAGLEISSSPILAL
;
A
#
# COMPACT_ATOMS: atom_id res chain seq x y z
N GLY A 1 -9.82 -2.80 -24.18
CA GLY A 1 -8.79 -2.81 -23.13
C GLY A 1 -9.34 -3.23 -21.80
N MET A 2 -10.18 -2.40 -21.16
CA MET A 2 -10.63 -2.59 -19.78
C MET A 2 -11.27 -3.96 -19.47
N MET A 3 -12.10 -4.49 -20.37
CA MET A 3 -12.72 -5.81 -20.20
C MET A 3 -11.70 -6.96 -20.12
N LEU A 4 -10.57 -6.86 -20.84
CA LEU A 4 -9.48 -7.84 -20.79
C LEU A 4 -8.77 -7.78 -19.43
N VAL A 5 -8.52 -6.57 -18.93
CA VAL A 5 -7.89 -6.35 -17.61
C VAL A 5 -8.78 -6.89 -16.50
N LEU A 6 -10.10 -6.64 -16.56
CA LEU A 6 -11.06 -7.18 -15.61
C LEU A 6 -11.09 -8.71 -15.64
N ALA A 7 -11.08 -9.32 -16.83
CA ALA A 7 -11.03 -10.77 -16.96
C ALA A 7 -9.72 -11.35 -16.37
N GLY A 8 -8.57 -10.72 -16.63
CA GLY A 8 -7.28 -11.13 -16.07
C GLY A 8 -7.24 -11.03 -14.54
N ALA A 9 -7.69 -9.91 -13.98
CA ALA A 9 -7.76 -9.73 -12.52
C ALA A 9 -8.70 -10.75 -11.87
N PHE A 10 -9.83 -11.05 -12.50
CA PHE A 10 -10.77 -12.06 -12.04
C PHE A 10 -10.16 -13.46 -12.04
N VAL A 11 -9.42 -13.83 -13.09
CA VAL A 11 -8.71 -15.12 -13.16
C VAL A 11 -7.67 -15.25 -12.05
N VAL A 12 -6.81 -14.24 -11.87
CA VAL A 12 -5.78 -14.25 -10.81
C VAL A 12 -6.44 -14.31 -9.42
N GLY A 13 -7.47 -13.50 -9.17
CA GLY A 13 -8.19 -13.52 -7.89
C GLY A 13 -8.86 -14.86 -7.59
N SER A 14 -9.49 -15.48 -8.58
CA SER A 14 -10.11 -16.81 -8.42
C SER A 14 -9.09 -17.94 -8.20
N ALA A 15 -7.87 -17.82 -8.73
CA ALA A 15 -6.79 -18.76 -8.47
C ALA A 15 -6.31 -18.67 -7.00
N SER A 16 -6.18 -17.45 -6.46
CA SER A 16 -5.78 -17.25 -5.05
C SER A 16 -6.77 -17.84 -4.05
N LEU A 17 -8.08 -17.82 -4.36
CA LEU A 17 -9.10 -18.45 -3.51
C LEU A 17 -8.98 -19.98 -3.43
N LYS A 18 -8.49 -20.63 -4.50
CA LYS A 18 -8.35 -22.10 -4.56
C LYS A 18 -7.10 -22.62 -3.85
N THR A 19 -6.05 -21.79 -3.75
CA THR A 19 -4.76 -22.14 -3.12
C THR A 19 -4.73 -21.82 -1.62
N SER A 20 -5.84 -21.40 -1.03
CA SER A 20 -5.88 -21.02 0.40
C SER A 20 -5.91 -22.27 1.31
N ASP A 21 -4.73 -22.78 1.66
CA ASP A 21 -4.56 -23.80 2.71
C ASP A 21 -5.04 -23.25 4.07
N THR A 22 -5.82 -24.06 4.80
CA THR A 22 -6.65 -23.65 5.95
C THR A 22 -5.88 -23.35 7.25
N THR A 23 -4.55 -23.26 7.21
CA THR A 23 -3.71 -23.11 8.41
C THR A 23 -3.53 -21.66 8.89
N LEU A 24 -3.86 -20.66 8.06
CA LEU A 24 -3.73 -19.23 8.35
C LEU A 24 -4.98 -18.44 7.90
N ALA A 25 -6.18 -18.92 8.23
CA ALA A 25 -7.41 -18.20 7.87
C ALA A 25 -7.47 -16.85 8.62
N PRO A 26 -7.52 -15.71 7.91
CA PRO A 26 -7.65 -14.40 8.57
C PRO A 26 -8.95 -14.32 9.37
N SER A 27 -8.87 -13.67 10.54
CA SER A 27 -10.00 -13.56 11.49
C SER A 27 -11.25 -12.90 10.88
N ASN A 28 -11.10 -11.98 9.92
CA ASN A 28 -12.22 -11.36 9.22
C ASN A 28 -11.86 -10.89 7.78
N PRO A 29 -11.94 -11.78 6.77
CA PRO A 29 -11.64 -11.44 5.38
C PRO A 29 -12.65 -10.45 4.76
N VAL A 30 -13.89 -10.45 5.25
CA VAL A 30 -14.94 -9.55 4.75
C VAL A 30 -14.61 -8.09 5.08
N LEU A 31 -14.11 -7.83 6.29
CA LEU A 31 -13.68 -6.48 6.69
C LEU A 31 -12.53 -5.99 5.82
N GLY A 32 -11.53 -6.83 5.54
CA GLY A 32 -10.42 -6.48 4.66
C GLY A 32 -10.89 -6.12 3.24
N ASN A 33 -11.78 -6.93 2.67
CA ASN A 33 -12.35 -6.65 1.34
C ASN A 33 -13.13 -5.33 1.30
N LEU A 34 -13.92 -5.03 2.34
CA LEU A 34 -14.66 -3.77 2.45
C LEU A 34 -13.72 -2.56 2.49
N LEU A 35 -12.61 -2.66 3.26
CA LEU A 35 -11.60 -1.61 3.34
C LEU A 35 -10.91 -1.35 1.99
N ILE A 36 -10.59 -2.40 1.23
CA ILE A 36 -10.00 -2.27 -0.11
C ILE A 36 -10.96 -1.57 -1.08
N VAL A 37 -12.24 -1.96 -1.10
CA VAL A 37 -13.25 -1.33 -1.98
C VAL A 37 -13.43 0.15 -1.61
N ALA A 38 -13.46 0.47 -0.31
CA ALA A 38 -13.55 1.87 0.14
C ALA A 38 -12.32 2.69 -0.29
N ALA A 39 -11.11 2.12 -0.17
CA ALA A 39 -9.88 2.78 -0.60
C ALA A 39 -9.87 3.06 -2.12
N GLN A 40 -10.31 2.09 -2.93
CA GLN A 40 -10.41 2.26 -4.38
C GLN A 40 -11.39 3.36 -4.79
N LEU A 41 -12.50 3.53 -4.06
CA LEU A 41 -13.44 4.63 -4.29
C LEU A 41 -12.76 5.99 -4.09
N VAL A 42 -11.99 6.14 -3.00
CA VAL A 42 -11.26 7.38 -2.69
C VAL A 42 -10.21 7.67 -3.78
N VAL A 43 -9.41 6.67 -4.15
CA VAL A 43 -8.38 6.83 -5.21
C VAL A 43 -9.05 7.16 -6.55
N GLY A 44 -10.14 6.49 -6.91
CA GLY A 44 -10.88 6.80 -8.14
C GLY A 44 -11.39 8.25 -8.17
N ILE A 45 -11.89 8.76 -7.04
CA ILE A 45 -12.32 10.15 -6.91
C ILE A 45 -11.11 11.10 -7.05
N GLN A 46 -9.97 10.81 -6.42
CA GLN A 46 -8.76 11.63 -6.52
C GLN A 46 -8.31 11.76 -7.97
N MET A 47 -8.22 10.64 -8.71
CA MET A 47 -7.77 10.67 -10.11
C MET A 47 -8.69 11.52 -11.00
N VAL A 48 -10.01 11.46 -10.80
CA VAL A 48 -10.98 12.27 -11.57
C VAL A 48 -10.91 13.75 -11.19
N ILE A 49 -10.74 14.06 -9.90
CA ILE A 49 -10.57 15.46 -9.45
C ILE A 49 -9.28 16.03 -10.01
N GLU A 50 -8.19 15.27 -9.96
CA GLU A 50 -6.88 15.65 -10.48
C GLU A 50 -6.93 15.93 -11.98
N GLU A 51 -7.51 15.01 -12.78
CA GLU A 51 -7.72 15.21 -14.21
C GLU A 51 -8.52 16.49 -14.49
N LYS A 52 -9.57 16.74 -13.71
CA LYS A 52 -10.39 17.95 -13.84
C LYS A 52 -9.63 19.23 -13.46
N PHE A 53 -8.75 19.18 -12.47
CA PHE A 53 -7.92 20.31 -12.05
C PHE A 53 -6.81 20.58 -13.07
N LEU A 54 -6.09 19.55 -13.52
CA LEU A 54 -5.04 19.65 -14.54
C LEU A 54 -5.57 20.09 -15.90
N SER A 55 -6.82 19.75 -16.22
CA SER A 55 -7.50 20.28 -17.42
C SER A 55 -7.77 21.80 -17.33
N LYS A 56 -7.99 22.32 -16.12
CA LYS A 56 -8.34 23.74 -15.89
C LYS A 56 -7.12 24.63 -15.63
N TYR A 57 -6.09 24.11 -14.97
CA TYR A 57 -4.86 24.82 -14.65
C TYR A 57 -3.70 24.21 -15.43
N GLN A 58 -3.03 25.01 -16.26
CA GLN A 58 -1.85 24.60 -17.06
C GLN A 58 -0.61 24.44 -16.16
N VAL A 59 -0.68 23.55 -15.19
CA VAL A 59 0.45 23.17 -14.33
C VAL A 59 1.31 22.16 -15.09
N HIS A 60 2.63 22.31 -15.00
CA HIS A 60 3.54 21.38 -15.64
C HIS A 60 3.42 20.00 -14.98
N ALA A 61 3.21 18.94 -15.77
CA ALA A 61 2.95 17.59 -15.24
C ALA A 61 4.04 17.09 -14.27
N LEU A 62 5.31 17.45 -14.51
CA LEU A 62 6.43 17.05 -13.65
C LEU A 62 6.38 17.73 -12.27
N GLU A 63 5.83 18.94 -12.18
CA GLU A 63 5.68 19.66 -10.92
C GLU A 63 4.53 19.09 -10.09
N ALA A 64 3.40 18.80 -10.75
CA ALA A 64 2.24 18.20 -10.09
C ALA A 64 2.57 16.83 -9.49
N VAL A 65 3.13 15.92 -10.29
CA VAL A 65 3.52 14.59 -9.83
C VAL A 65 4.67 14.63 -8.82
N GLY A 66 5.59 15.61 -8.94
CA GLY A 66 6.67 15.81 -7.97
C GLY A 66 6.15 16.18 -6.57
N LEU A 67 5.14 17.05 -6.50
CA LEU A 67 4.48 17.41 -5.25
C LEU A 67 3.68 16.24 -4.66
N GLU A 68 2.96 15.49 -5.50
CA GLU A 68 2.25 14.29 -5.04
C GLU A 68 3.21 13.23 -4.47
N GLY A 69 4.36 13.02 -5.11
CA GLY A 69 5.41 12.16 -4.59
C GLY A 69 5.94 12.64 -3.23
N LEU A 70 6.12 13.95 -3.05
CA LEU A 70 6.51 14.54 -1.76
C LEU A 70 5.45 14.33 -0.68
N PHE A 71 4.17 14.56 -1.00
CA PHE A 71 3.07 14.29 -0.07
C PHE A 71 2.96 12.80 0.28
N GLY A 72 3.10 11.92 -0.71
CA GLY A 72 3.16 10.47 -0.51
C GLY A 72 4.29 10.07 0.44
N LEU A 73 5.48 10.65 0.27
CA LEU A 73 6.61 10.44 1.17
C LEU A 73 6.29 10.90 2.60
N LEU A 74 5.65 12.06 2.76
CA LEU A 74 5.27 12.57 4.08
C LEU A 74 4.23 11.68 4.77
N TYR A 75 3.16 11.29 4.06
CA TYR A 75 2.13 10.40 4.59
C TYR A 75 2.71 9.03 4.97
N LEU A 76 3.57 8.47 4.12
CA LEU A 76 4.22 7.19 4.39
C LEU A 76 5.20 7.30 5.56
N SER A 77 5.96 8.39 5.67
CA SER A 77 6.87 8.63 6.80
C SER A 77 6.11 8.68 8.14
N VAL A 78 4.96 9.35 8.18
CA VAL A 78 4.09 9.39 9.37
C VAL A 78 3.49 8.00 9.64
N GLY A 79 3.08 7.27 8.60
CA GLY A 79 2.56 5.91 8.70
C GLY A 79 3.56 4.94 9.32
N LEU A 80 4.81 4.93 8.84
CA LEU A 80 5.89 4.11 9.40
C LEU A 80 6.18 4.45 10.86
N CYS A 81 6.15 5.75 11.21
CA CYS A 81 6.27 6.18 12.60
C CYS A 81 5.12 5.61 13.46
N ALA A 82 3.88 5.70 12.99
CA ALA A 82 2.73 5.13 13.69
C ALA A 82 2.86 3.60 13.87
N MET A 83 3.27 2.87 12.84
CA MET A 83 3.45 1.41 12.88
C MET A 83 4.59 0.98 13.83
N TYR A 84 5.61 1.83 14.03
CA TYR A 84 6.66 1.58 15.02
C TYR A 84 6.15 1.68 16.47
N TYR A 85 5.19 2.56 16.76
CA TYR A 85 4.68 2.78 18.12
C TYR A 85 3.46 1.93 18.48
N ILE A 86 2.77 1.34 17.49
CA ILE A 86 1.60 0.49 17.73
C ILE A 86 2.06 -0.96 17.94
N PRO A 87 1.85 -1.55 19.12
CA PRO A 87 2.07 -2.97 19.35
C PRO A 87 0.88 -3.76 18.79
N LEU A 88 1.10 -4.58 17.76
CA LEU A 88 0.09 -5.50 17.24
C LEU A 88 0.76 -6.84 16.92
N GLY A 89 0.31 -7.91 17.58
CA GLY A 89 0.87 -9.26 17.42
C GLY A 89 2.02 -9.59 18.39
N ASP A 90 2.63 -10.76 18.17
CA ASP A 90 3.77 -11.27 18.94
C ASP A 90 5.13 -10.80 18.38
N ASP A 91 5.13 -9.93 17.37
CA ASP A 91 6.33 -9.44 16.71
C ASP A 91 7.11 -8.50 17.64
N ILE A 92 8.40 -8.82 17.83
CA ILE A 92 9.29 -8.09 18.71
C ILE A 92 10.37 -7.39 17.87
N CYS A 93 10.28 -6.07 17.74
CA CYS A 93 11.40 -5.28 17.23
C CYS A 93 12.20 -4.70 18.40
N GLN A 94 13.47 -5.08 18.50
CA GLN A 94 14.41 -4.61 19.53
C GLN A 94 13.90 -4.75 20.98
N GLY A 95 13.24 -5.87 21.30
CA GLY A 95 12.75 -6.16 22.65
C GLY A 95 11.44 -5.47 23.04
N ARG A 96 10.75 -4.79 22.12
CA ARG A 96 9.41 -4.21 22.34
C ARG A 96 8.41 -4.80 21.33
N PRO A 97 7.13 -4.96 21.70
CA PRO A 97 6.10 -5.35 20.74
C PRO A 97 5.86 -4.21 19.75
N CYS A 98 6.09 -4.46 18.46
CA CYS A 98 5.85 -3.50 17.38
C CYS A 98 5.64 -4.25 16.07
N ILE A 99 4.87 -3.65 15.16
CA ILE A 99 4.56 -4.26 13.86
C ILE A 99 5.75 -4.15 12.90
N GLU A 100 6.38 -2.97 12.85
CA GLU A 100 7.38 -2.68 11.83
C GLU A 100 8.49 -1.79 12.37
N ASN A 101 9.75 -2.17 12.10
CA ASN A 101 10.93 -1.36 12.36
C ASN A 101 11.63 -1.02 11.03
N ALA A 102 11.09 0.01 10.37
CA ALA A 102 11.60 0.52 9.10
C ALA A 102 13.07 0.96 9.17
N ILE A 103 13.55 1.40 10.34
CA ILE A 103 14.94 1.84 10.53
C ILE A 103 15.88 0.63 10.47
N SER A 104 15.56 -0.45 11.19
CA SER A 104 16.35 -1.68 11.11
C SER A 104 16.28 -2.33 9.73
N ALA A 105 15.11 -2.34 9.10
CA ALA A 105 14.94 -2.87 7.76
C ALA A 105 15.78 -2.07 6.73
N GLY A 106 15.79 -0.74 6.84
CA GLY A 106 16.62 0.11 5.99
C GLY A 106 18.12 -0.12 6.18
N LEU A 107 18.57 -0.31 7.42
CA LEU A 107 19.97 -0.65 7.71
C LEU A 107 20.35 -2.04 7.19
N GLU A 108 19.45 -3.01 7.28
CA GLU A 108 19.65 -4.37 6.78
C GLU A 108 19.75 -4.38 5.25
N ILE A 109 18.85 -3.69 4.56
CA ILE A 109 18.90 -3.51 3.10
C ILE A 109 20.20 -2.81 2.70
N SER A 110 20.62 -1.77 3.44
CA SER A 110 21.88 -1.08 3.16
C SER A 110 23.11 -1.94 3.41
N SER A 111 23.05 -2.88 4.35
CA SER A 111 24.17 -3.74 4.73
C SER A 111 24.26 -5.02 3.88
N SER A 112 23.19 -5.40 3.19
CA SER A 112 23.11 -6.66 2.44
C SER A 112 22.85 -6.40 0.95
N PRO A 113 23.85 -6.61 0.07
CA PRO A 113 23.72 -6.31 -1.35
C PRO A 113 22.74 -7.23 -2.09
N ILE A 114 22.30 -8.32 -1.46
CA ILE A 114 21.36 -9.29 -2.03
C ILE A 114 19.89 -8.90 -1.81
N LEU A 115 19.61 -7.99 -0.86
CA LEU A 115 18.27 -7.48 -0.57
C LEU A 115 18.01 -6.12 -1.24
N ALA A 116 19.07 -5.44 -1.69
CA ALA A 116 19.00 -4.17 -2.40
C ALA A 116 18.90 -4.33 -3.94
N LEU A 117 19.01 -5.55 -4.47
CA LEU A 117 18.92 -5.89 -5.89
C LEU A 117 17.58 -6.54 -6.23
#